data_AF-A0AAE0NQF3-F1
#
_entry.id   AF-A0AAE0NQF3-F1
#
_cell.length_a   1.000
_cell.length_b   1.000
_cell.length_c   1.000
_cell.angle_alpha   90.00
_cell.angle_beta   90.00
_cell.angle_gamma   90.00
#
_symmetry.space_group_name_H-M   'P 1'
#
loop_
_entity.id
_entity.type
_entity.pdbx_description
1 polymer ?
#
loop_
_entity_poly.entity_id
_entity_poly.type
_entity_poly.pdbx_seq_one_letter_code
_entity_poly.pdbx_strand_id
1 'polypeptide(L)'
;MSRRLPSGLPRHSWLCPGRVNAAANPSASHPLSRQHPLRRFGSGSPQKSAERQQLLQNGGQRWPSLAVAGAIGLLGFGAGALFAQNRLGREPAGEGEAAIRRRNNHERERSIAYASPSQMLKAAEGIAKSLGPDAVTYEKDVLEHHGHSDWSTSNSPVRAVAVVYPRSTADVSCIARICSQHKVPMVPFGAGSSVEGNFSQPHSGICIDFSYMDKIIAFHPDDMDVVVQPGVNWVDLNSRIAHAGLFAPLDPSPTATIGGMVSTNCSGTNAMRYGTMKDWVLNLTVVLADGTIIKTRRRPRKTSAGYNLTSLFVGAEGTLGIVTEATLKLAPIPQDTSVAVVTFPTIRDAAAAASSLIRSGIQLAALELMDDVQMKVLNEHGSATVRKRKWLEQPTLFLKFSGTTEGIASDVDRVAGIIKPFTTPGMGSADAFHFARSKQEEHDLWAARKEALFTMVSIRPPGTEVWSTDVAVPVSRLAEIIDLSKRECGQLGIFASVIGHVGDGNFHVAMMYDPRDADQKQAVGRCVKNMMHRALDMEGTVSGEHAIGIGKKDCLVDELGEETIGLMRTLKKAVDPGWVMNPGKVFDWADERA
;
A
#
# COMPACT_ATOMS: atom_id res chain seq x y z
N MET A 1 -21.12 -29.82 -55.13
CA MET A 1 -21.85 -29.42 -53.90
C MET A 1 -20.90 -28.61 -53.03
N SER A 2 -21.02 -27.28 -53.09
CA SER A 2 -20.28 -26.33 -52.26
C SER A 2 -21.07 -26.01 -50.99
N ARG A 3 -20.46 -26.11 -49.81
CA ARG A 3 -20.86 -25.34 -48.62
C ARG A 3 -19.63 -24.93 -47.81
N ARG A 4 -19.34 -23.62 -47.85
CA ARG A 4 -18.59 -22.88 -46.83
C ARG A 4 -19.53 -22.58 -45.65
N LEU A 5 -18.99 -22.50 -44.44
CA LEU A 5 -19.46 -21.71 -43.27
C LEU A 5 -18.28 -21.64 -42.25
N PRO A 6 -18.24 -20.66 -41.32
CA PRO A 6 -17.26 -19.59 -41.41
C PRO A 6 -16.31 -19.43 -40.20
N SER A 7 -15.24 -18.69 -40.46
CA SER A 7 -14.28 -18.07 -39.55
C SER A 7 -14.88 -16.93 -38.72
N GLY A 8 -14.51 -16.84 -37.44
CA GLY A 8 -14.74 -15.64 -36.61
C GLY A 8 -14.42 -15.87 -35.13
N LEU A 9 -13.15 -15.75 -34.74
CA LEU A 9 -12.71 -15.57 -33.35
C LEU A 9 -11.98 -14.22 -33.24
N PRO A 10 -12.31 -13.37 -32.26
CA PRO A 10 -11.64 -12.08 -32.09
C PRO A 10 -10.24 -12.28 -31.50
N ARG A 11 -9.24 -11.68 -32.16
CA ARG A 11 -7.86 -11.60 -31.66
C ARG A 11 -7.78 -10.50 -30.60
N HIS A 12 -7.61 -10.88 -29.34
CA HIS A 12 -7.11 -9.96 -28.31
C HIS A 12 -5.61 -9.74 -28.52
N SER A 13 -5.21 -8.49 -28.72
CA SER A 13 -3.81 -8.08 -28.88
C SER A 13 -3.24 -7.69 -27.52
N TRP A 14 -2.23 -8.43 -27.08
CA TRP A 14 -1.41 -8.10 -25.92
C TRP A 14 -0.21 -7.28 -26.39
N LEU A 15 -0.10 -6.05 -25.91
CA LEU A 15 1.09 -5.20 -26.08
C LEU A 15 2.13 -5.59 -25.03
N CYS A 16 3.13 -6.38 -25.46
CA CYS A 16 4.40 -6.53 -24.75
C CYS A 16 5.28 -5.28 -25.01
N PRO A 17 5.96 -4.71 -24.01
CA PRO A 17 6.95 -3.67 -24.26
C PRO A 17 8.23 -4.24 -24.90
N GLY A 18 8.43 -3.85 -26.17
CA GLY A 18 9.68 -3.61 -26.90
C GLY A 18 10.99 -4.28 -26.47
N ARG A 19 11.49 -5.16 -27.35
CA ARG A 19 12.90 -5.54 -27.48
C ARG A 19 13.74 -4.35 -27.96
N VAL A 20 14.85 -4.07 -27.27
CA VAL A 20 15.90 -3.16 -27.74
C VAL A 20 16.81 -3.93 -28.71
N ASN A 21 16.88 -3.49 -29.97
CA ASN A 21 17.82 -4.02 -30.96
C ASN A 21 19.19 -3.33 -30.81
N ALA A 22 20.24 -4.13 -30.71
CA ALA A 22 21.63 -3.71 -30.80
C ALA A 22 22.18 -4.03 -32.20
N ALA A 23 22.84 -3.06 -32.86
CA ALA A 23 23.85 -3.30 -33.89
C ALA A 23 24.71 -2.04 -34.18
N ALA A 24 26.00 -2.15 -33.84
CA ALA A 24 27.22 -1.71 -34.54
C ALA A 24 27.47 -0.24 -35.02
N ASN A 25 28.36 0.48 -34.30
CA ASN A 25 29.72 1.03 -34.62
C ASN A 25 30.09 1.55 -36.06
N PRO A 26 31.16 2.37 -36.31
CA PRO A 26 32.31 2.75 -35.45
C PRO A 26 32.94 4.19 -35.59
N SER A 27 34.00 4.44 -34.78
CA SER A 27 35.13 5.40 -34.92
C SER A 27 34.85 6.90 -34.59
N ALA A 28 35.74 7.71 -34.00
CA ALA A 28 37.21 7.72 -33.97
C ALA A 28 37.79 8.43 -32.72
N SER A 29 39.06 8.13 -32.46
CA SER A 29 39.97 8.70 -31.47
C SER A 29 40.45 10.13 -31.77
N HIS A 30 40.60 10.98 -30.76
CA HIS A 30 41.82 11.76 -30.47
C HIS A 30 41.73 12.56 -29.15
N PRO A 31 42.83 12.70 -28.37
CA PRO A 31 42.87 13.45 -27.12
C PRO A 31 43.52 14.83 -27.30
N LEU A 32 43.02 15.87 -26.62
CA LEU A 32 43.81 17.08 -26.38
C LEU A 32 43.50 17.71 -25.00
N SER A 33 44.58 17.81 -24.24
CA SER A 33 44.81 18.62 -23.06
C SER A 33 44.46 20.10 -23.24
N ARG A 34 44.02 20.77 -22.17
CA ARG A 34 44.46 22.13 -21.82
C ARG A 34 44.19 22.47 -20.36
N GLN A 35 45.24 22.94 -19.71
CA GLN A 35 45.30 23.44 -18.33
C GLN A 35 44.89 24.92 -18.24
N HIS A 36 44.68 25.35 -16.98
CA HIS A 36 44.76 26.70 -16.36
C HIS A 36 43.43 27.41 -16.02
N PRO A 37 43.41 28.32 -15.01
CA PRO A 37 43.98 28.17 -13.66
C PRO A 37 43.05 28.69 -12.53
N LEU A 38 43.48 28.40 -11.31
CA LEU A 38 42.98 28.86 -10.00
C LEU A 38 42.71 30.37 -9.91
N ARG A 39 41.59 30.74 -9.27
CA ARG A 39 41.38 32.07 -8.65
C ARG A 39 41.25 31.92 -7.13
N ARG A 40 42.19 32.56 -6.44
CA ARG A 40 42.20 32.85 -5.00
C ARG A 40 41.03 33.79 -4.66
N PHE A 41 40.32 33.51 -3.57
CA PHE A 41 39.56 34.53 -2.86
C PHE A 41 40.24 34.82 -1.51
N GLY A 42 40.50 36.11 -1.32
CA GLY A 42 41.21 36.67 -0.17
C GLY A 42 40.35 36.73 1.08
N SER A 43 41.06 36.60 2.19
CA SER A 43 40.65 36.87 3.56
C SER A 43 40.24 38.33 3.77
N GLY A 44 39.10 38.54 4.42
CA GLY A 44 38.70 39.83 4.98
C GLY A 44 37.89 39.61 6.26
N SER A 45 38.54 39.73 7.41
CA SER A 45 37.90 39.99 8.71
C SER A 45 37.62 41.49 8.85
N PRO A 46 36.67 41.90 9.70
CA PRO A 46 37.12 42.53 10.94
C PRO A 46 36.36 42.13 12.21
N GLN A 47 37.10 42.25 13.31
CA GLN A 47 36.74 42.04 14.71
C GLN A 47 35.68 43.02 15.26
N LYS A 48 35.01 42.55 16.31
CA LYS A 48 34.70 43.17 17.64
C LYS A 48 33.30 42.67 18.04
N SER A 49 33.05 42.10 19.21
CA SER A 49 33.55 42.43 20.55
C SER A 49 33.53 41.18 21.45
N ALA A 50 34.52 41.12 22.34
CA ALA A 50 34.56 40.22 23.48
C ALA A 50 34.00 40.95 24.71
N GLU A 51 33.29 40.24 25.58
CA GLU A 51 33.41 40.47 27.02
C GLU A 51 33.01 39.23 27.84
N ARG A 52 33.93 38.86 28.73
CA ARG A 52 33.80 38.15 30.02
C ARG A 52 33.50 36.64 30.06
N GLN A 53 34.59 35.90 30.13
CA GLN A 53 34.76 34.69 30.95
C GLN A 53 34.99 35.02 32.44
N GLN A 54 34.78 33.98 33.27
CA GLN A 54 35.29 33.67 34.64
C GLN A 54 34.17 33.56 35.70
N LEU A 55 34.07 32.54 36.57
CA LEU A 55 34.94 31.40 36.96
C LEU A 55 34.12 30.40 37.83
N LEU A 56 34.53 29.11 37.79
CA LEU A 56 34.60 28.08 38.88
C LEU A 56 33.30 27.56 39.54
N GLN A 57 32.94 26.27 39.39
CA GLN A 57 33.51 25.01 39.93
C GLN A 57 32.89 24.55 41.28
N ASN A 58 32.47 23.27 41.24
CA ASN A 58 32.35 22.27 42.30
C ASN A 58 31.18 22.31 43.30
N GLY A 59 30.53 21.15 43.43
CA GLY A 59 29.70 20.81 44.59
C GLY A 59 28.63 19.76 44.28
N GLY A 60 29.01 18.48 44.27
CA GLY A 60 28.03 17.40 44.30
C GLY A 60 27.45 17.20 45.70
N GLN A 61 26.16 16.86 45.80
CA GLN A 61 25.62 15.77 46.63
C GLN A 61 24.08 15.82 46.72
N ARG A 62 23.48 14.63 46.56
CA ARG A 62 22.31 14.06 47.26
C ARG A 62 20.95 14.76 47.15
N TRP A 63 20.01 14.05 46.51
CA TRP A 63 18.56 14.24 46.68
C TRP A 63 18.06 13.35 47.83
N PRO A 64 17.22 13.86 48.75
CA PRO A 64 16.50 13.01 49.69
C PRO A 64 15.10 12.66 49.17
N SER A 65 14.76 11.39 49.31
CA SER A 65 13.40 10.86 49.23
C SER A 65 12.60 11.32 50.45
N LEU A 66 11.35 11.75 50.27
CA LEU A 66 10.38 11.89 51.35
C LEU A 66 9.02 11.36 50.91
N ALA A 67 8.64 10.25 51.55
CA ALA A 67 7.28 9.77 51.65
C ALA A 67 6.59 10.46 52.83
N VAL A 68 5.33 10.85 52.66
CA VAL A 68 4.39 11.05 53.78
C VAL A 68 3.03 10.51 53.36
N ALA A 69 2.56 9.53 54.13
CA ALA A 69 1.19 9.04 54.15
C ALA A 69 0.54 9.45 55.48
N GLY A 70 -0.78 9.71 55.47
CA GLY A 70 -1.67 9.41 56.61
C GLY A 70 -2.47 10.56 57.23
N ALA A 71 -3.81 10.48 57.07
CA ALA A 71 -4.90 10.72 58.04
C ALA A 71 -6.18 11.17 57.27
N ILE A 72 -7.14 10.30 56.93
CA ILE A 72 -8.29 9.76 57.70
C ILE A 72 -9.17 10.82 58.38
N GLY A 73 -10.43 10.90 57.92
CA GLY A 73 -11.56 11.55 58.58
C GLY A 73 -12.89 11.19 57.90
N LEU A 74 -13.58 10.19 58.45
CA LEU A 74 -14.96 9.76 58.16
C LEU A 74 -16.00 10.75 58.73
N LEU A 75 -17.16 10.87 58.06
CA LEU A 75 -18.55 11.12 58.54
C LEU A 75 -19.34 11.76 57.37
N GLY A 76 -20.49 11.28 56.89
CA GLY A 76 -21.39 10.24 57.39
C GLY A 76 -22.48 9.86 56.38
N PHE A 77 -23.10 8.71 56.64
CA PHE A 77 -24.30 8.17 56.02
C PHE A 77 -25.56 8.88 56.56
N GLY A 78 -26.58 9.08 55.72
CA GLY A 78 -27.93 9.38 56.20
C GLY A 78 -28.93 9.80 55.13
N ALA A 79 -30.00 9.00 55.00
CA ALA A 79 -31.32 9.31 54.41
C ALA A 79 -31.50 9.22 52.88
N GLY A 80 -31.49 7.98 52.37
CA GLY A 80 -32.42 7.58 51.32
C GLY A 80 -33.76 7.19 51.96
N ALA A 81 -34.80 8.00 51.76
CA ALA A 81 -36.23 7.66 51.90
C ALA A 81 -37.08 8.93 51.86
N LEU A 82 -37.13 9.64 50.72
CA LEU A 82 -38.17 10.66 50.46
C LEU A 82 -38.03 11.11 49.02
N PHE A 83 -38.72 10.42 48.11
CA PHE A 83 -39.34 10.95 46.88
C PHE A 83 -39.95 9.78 46.09
N ALA A 84 -40.74 8.96 46.80
CA ALA A 84 -41.62 7.96 46.21
C ALA A 84 -43.07 8.30 46.64
N GLN A 85 -43.55 9.49 46.26
CA GLN A 85 -44.95 9.89 46.35
C GLN A 85 -45.13 11.23 45.63
N ASN A 86 -45.30 11.16 44.31
CA ASN A 86 -46.11 12.08 43.49
C ASN A 86 -45.94 11.72 42.01
N ARG A 87 -46.47 10.56 41.62
CA ARG A 87 -46.82 10.26 40.23
C ARG A 87 -48.25 9.75 40.19
N LEU A 88 -49.18 10.69 40.25
CA LEU A 88 -50.55 10.50 39.77
C LEU A 88 -50.96 11.78 39.04
N GLY A 89 -51.30 11.63 37.76
CA GLY A 89 -52.09 12.59 36.99
C GLY A 89 -51.33 13.68 36.24
N ARG A 90 -50.89 13.36 35.02
CA ARG A 90 -51.04 14.19 33.80
C ARG A 90 -50.43 13.47 32.61
N GLU A 91 -51.26 13.04 31.67
CA GLU A 91 -50.79 12.68 30.33
C GLU A 91 -50.26 13.92 29.62
N PRO A 92 -49.12 13.85 28.92
CA PRO A 92 -48.85 14.73 27.80
C PRO A 92 -49.00 13.93 26.51
N ALA A 93 -50.16 14.10 25.86
CA ALA A 93 -50.28 13.89 24.43
C ALA A 93 -49.24 14.77 23.72
N GLY A 94 -48.15 14.17 23.24
CA GLY A 94 -47.04 14.88 22.59
C GLY A 94 -45.72 14.12 22.53
N GLU A 95 -45.53 13.09 23.38
CA GLU A 95 -44.29 12.29 23.37
C GLU A 95 -44.19 11.39 22.13
N GLY A 96 -45.32 10.92 21.59
CA GLY A 96 -45.35 10.09 20.38
C GLY A 96 -44.85 10.82 19.13
N GLU A 97 -45.31 12.05 18.88
CA GLU A 97 -44.85 12.85 17.73
C GLU A 97 -43.42 13.35 17.89
N ALA A 98 -42.99 13.68 19.12
CA ALA A 98 -41.61 14.07 19.39
C ALA A 98 -40.63 12.89 19.29
N ALA A 99 -41.03 11.69 19.72
CA ALA A 99 -40.25 10.46 19.56
C ALA A 99 -40.22 9.98 18.10
N ILE A 100 -41.31 10.11 17.36
CA ILE A 100 -41.38 9.83 15.92
C ILE A 100 -40.58 10.87 15.13
N ARG A 101 -40.62 12.17 15.48
CA ARG A 101 -39.72 13.18 14.87
C ARG A 101 -38.26 12.94 15.20
N ARG A 102 -37.92 12.52 16.43
CA ARG A 102 -36.54 12.15 16.81
C ARG A 102 -36.07 10.90 16.07
N ARG A 103 -36.91 9.86 15.95
CA ARG A 103 -36.63 8.67 15.11
C ARG A 103 -36.49 9.03 13.64
N ASN A 104 -37.40 9.82 13.08
CA ASN A 104 -37.36 10.23 11.67
C ASN A 104 -36.19 11.18 11.38
N ASN A 105 -35.75 12.01 12.33
CA ASN A 105 -34.52 12.78 12.19
C ASN A 105 -33.28 11.89 12.32
N HIS A 106 -33.27 10.91 13.23
CA HIS A 106 -32.20 9.92 13.32
C HIS A 106 -32.11 9.04 12.07
N GLU A 107 -33.24 8.63 11.49
CA GLU A 107 -33.29 7.85 10.23
C GLU A 107 -32.87 8.70 9.02
N ARG A 108 -33.16 10.00 9.01
CA ARG A 108 -32.63 10.93 7.99
C ARG A 108 -31.14 11.21 8.12
N GLU A 109 -30.55 10.99 9.30
CA GLU A 109 -29.09 11.06 9.51
C GLU A 109 -28.35 9.78 9.09
N ARG A 110 -29.06 8.65 8.85
CA ARG A 110 -28.46 7.32 8.62
C ARG A 110 -27.84 7.11 7.24
N SER A 111 -28.18 7.88 6.22
CA SER A 111 -27.55 7.73 4.89
C SER A 111 -27.35 9.06 4.18
N ILE A 112 -26.22 9.18 3.50
CA ILE A 112 -25.93 10.36 2.69
C ILE A 112 -26.67 10.24 1.36
N ALA A 113 -27.58 11.18 1.12
CA ALA A 113 -28.27 11.30 -0.15
C ALA A 113 -27.33 11.93 -1.20
N TYR A 114 -26.69 11.07 -1.99
CA TYR A 114 -25.92 11.47 -3.18
C TYR A 114 -26.85 11.88 -4.34
N ALA A 115 -26.26 12.55 -5.32
CA ALA A 115 -26.91 12.88 -6.59
C ALA A 115 -27.51 11.65 -7.27
N SER A 116 -28.66 11.80 -7.94
CA SER A 116 -29.17 10.76 -8.84
C SER A 116 -28.25 10.60 -10.06
N PRO A 117 -28.30 9.48 -10.81
CA PRO A 117 -27.47 9.30 -12.01
C PRO A 117 -27.62 10.43 -13.04
N SER A 118 -28.83 10.99 -13.21
CA SER A 118 -29.06 12.13 -14.11
C SER A 118 -28.45 13.43 -13.59
N GLN A 119 -28.39 13.63 -12.28
CA GLN A 119 -27.68 14.76 -11.66
C GLN A 119 -26.16 14.59 -11.74
N MET A 120 -25.64 13.37 -11.57
CA MET A 120 -24.22 13.05 -11.74
C MET A 120 -23.76 13.31 -13.18
N LEU A 121 -24.57 12.93 -14.19
CA LEU A 121 -24.29 13.23 -15.60
C LEU A 121 -24.23 14.74 -15.87
N LYS A 122 -25.16 15.53 -15.30
CA LYS A 122 -25.11 16.99 -15.39
C LYS A 122 -23.84 17.59 -14.77
N ALA A 123 -23.35 17.01 -13.67
CA ALA A 123 -22.08 17.42 -13.08
C ALA A 123 -20.90 17.09 -14.02
N ALA A 124 -20.90 15.91 -14.65
CA ALA A 124 -19.91 15.53 -15.66
C ALA A 124 -19.92 16.49 -16.88
N GLU A 125 -21.10 16.88 -17.35
CA GLU A 125 -21.26 17.91 -18.40
C GLU A 125 -20.71 19.27 -17.95
N GLY A 126 -20.94 19.65 -16.69
CA GLY A 126 -20.36 20.85 -16.08
C GLY A 126 -18.83 20.82 -16.03
N ILE A 127 -18.25 19.64 -15.76
CA ILE A 127 -16.79 19.41 -15.81
C ILE A 127 -16.30 19.55 -17.26
N ALA A 128 -16.95 18.89 -18.22
CA ALA A 128 -16.61 18.99 -19.64
C ALA A 128 -16.68 20.42 -20.16
N LYS A 129 -17.67 21.22 -19.71
CA LYS A 129 -17.76 22.64 -20.05
C LYS A 129 -16.60 23.46 -19.46
N SER A 130 -16.12 23.08 -18.28
CA SER A 130 -15.08 23.83 -17.56
C SER A 130 -13.67 23.47 -18.02
N LEU A 131 -13.42 22.19 -18.33
CA LEU A 131 -12.09 21.65 -18.66
C LEU A 131 -11.92 21.30 -20.15
N GLY A 132 -13.00 21.34 -20.92
CA GLY A 132 -13.06 20.89 -22.31
C GLY A 132 -13.65 19.49 -22.46
N PRO A 133 -14.25 19.17 -23.63
CA PRO A 133 -14.91 17.89 -23.86
C PRO A 133 -13.95 16.70 -23.77
N ASP A 134 -12.69 16.88 -24.16
CA ASP A 134 -11.67 15.82 -24.14
C ASP A 134 -11.21 15.43 -22.72
N ALA A 135 -11.64 16.18 -21.70
CA ALA A 135 -11.36 15.87 -20.31
C ALA A 135 -12.34 14.86 -19.70
N VAL A 136 -13.40 14.46 -20.42
CA VAL A 136 -14.47 13.59 -19.91
C VAL A 136 -14.81 12.50 -20.93
N THR A 137 -14.99 11.27 -20.46
CA THR A 137 -15.50 10.17 -21.27
C THR A 137 -16.69 9.48 -20.60
N TYR A 138 -17.59 9.00 -21.44
CA TYR A 138 -18.80 8.25 -21.08
C TYR A 138 -18.80 6.85 -21.70
N GLU A 139 -17.68 6.45 -22.32
CA GLU A 139 -17.50 5.16 -22.99
C GLU A 139 -17.68 4.00 -22.01
N LYS A 140 -18.61 3.09 -22.31
CA LYS A 140 -19.00 2.01 -21.39
C LYS A 140 -17.83 1.10 -21.00
N ASP A 141 -16.99 0.73 -21.96
CA ASP A 141 -15.83 -0.15 -21.71
C ASP A 141 -14.77 0.53 -20.85
N VAL A 142 -14.65 1.86 -20.96
CA VAL A 142 -13.76 2.65 -20.11
C VAL A 142 -14.33 2.69 -18.68
N LEU A 143 -15.63 2.93 -18.52
CA LEU A 143 -16.28 2.90 -17.20
C LEU A 143 -16.16 1.53 -16.52
N GLU A 144 -16.26 0.45 -17.30
CA GLU A 144 -16.07 -0.92 -16.82
C GLU A 144 -14.65 -1.13 -16.29
N HIS A 145 -13.64 -0.80 -17.10
CA HIS A 145 -12.22 -0.94 -16.74
C HIS A 145 -11.84 -0.11 -15.49
N HIS A 146 -12.49 1.03 -15.29
CA HIS A 146 -12.21 1.92 -14.16
C HIS A 146 -13.03 1.59 -12.90
N GLY A 147 -13.93 0.60 -12.94
CA GLY A 147 -14.76 0.20 -11.80
C GLY A 147 -14.62 -1.25 -11.38
N HIS A 148 -14.00 -2.07 -12.23
CA HIS A 148 -13.88 -3.52 -12.07
C HIS A 148 -12.44 -4.00 -12.27
N SER A 149 -12.04 -4.99 -11.48
CA SER A 149 -10.76 -5.68 -11.60
C SER A 149 -10.95 -7.18 -11.52
N ASP A 150 -10.46 -7.90 -12.54
CA ASP A 150 -10.39 -9.36 -12.51
C ASP A 150 -9.36 -9.90 -11.51
N TRP A 151 -8.56 -9.00 -10.92
CA TRP A 151 -7.52 -9.28 -9.92
C TRP A 151 -8.02 -9.09 -8.48
N SER A 152 -9.26 -8.63 -8.31
CA SER A 152 -9.90 -8.33 -7.04
C SER A 152 -11.16 -9.19 -6.88
N THR A 153 -11.43 -9.72 -5.70
CA THR A 153 -12.76 -10.24 -5.32
C THR A 153 -13.65 -9.15 -4.74
N SER A 154 -13.06 -7.99 -4.45
CA SER A 154 -13.69 -6.80 -3.91
C SER A 154 -14.08 -5.87 -5.07
N ASN A 155 -15.16 -6.20 -5.78
CA ASN A 155 -15.72 -5.38 -6.85
C ASN A 155 -17.15 -4.93 -6.52
N SER A 156 -17.50 -3.70 -6.88
CA SER A 156 -18.89 -3.24 -6.87
C SER A 156 -19.59 -3.64 -8.17
N PRO A 157 -20.90 -3.94 -8.18
CA PRO A 157 -21.67 -4.08 -9.42
C PRO A 157 -22.03 -2.74 -10.07
N VAL A 158 -21.79 -1.62 -9.39
CA VAL A 158 -22.10 -0.26 -9.85
C VAL A 158 -20.87 0.34 -10.53
N ARG A 159 -21.09 1.22 -11.52
CA ARG A 159 -20.03 1.95 -12.25
C ARG A 159 -20.21 3.45 -12.09
N ALA A 160 -19.14 4.20 -12.31
CA ALA A 160 -19.20 5.66 -12.48
C ALA A 160 -20.10 6.05 -13.68
N VAL A 161 -20.62 7.28 -13.68
CA VAL A 161 -21.35 7.82 -14.84
C VAL A 161 -20.41 8.42 -15.89
N ALA A 162 -19.19 8.78 -15.48
CA ALA A 162 -18.15 9.33 -16.33
C ALA A 162 -16.76 9.09 -15.72
N VAL A 163 -15.73 9.02 -16.58
CA VAL A 163 -14.33 9.15 -16.18
C VAL A 163 -13.84 10.53 -16.62
N VAL A 164 -13.08 11.21 -15.74
CA VAL A 164 -12.49 12.52 -16.02
C VAL A 164 -10.97 12.47 -15.92
N TYR A 165 -10.30 13.23 -16.77
CA TYR A 165 -8.84 13.23 -16.93
C TYR A 165 -8.23 14.60 -16.64
N PRO A 166 -8.01 14.98 -15.37
CA PRO A 166 -7.33 16.22 -15.03
C PRO A 166 -5.91 16.26 -15.58
N ARG A 167 -5.41 17.46 -15.88
CA ARG A 167 -4.03 17.72 -16.33
C ARG A 167 -3.25 18.59 -15.35
N SER A 168 -3.93 19.13 -14.33
CA SER A 168 -3.36 20.04 -13.34
C SER A 168 -4.06 19.94 -11.99
N THR A 169 -3.40 20.43 -10.93
CA THR A 169 -4.03 20.58 -9.61
C THR A 169 -5.25 21.50 -9.64
N ALA A 170 -5.27 22.50 -10.54
CA ALA A 170 -6.41 23.39 -10.70
C ALA A 170 -7.63 22.67 -11.31
N ASP A 171 -7.40 21.73 -12.23
CA ASP A 171 -8.46 20.90 -12.83
C ASP A 171 -9.11 20.03 -11.74
N VAL A 172 -8.29 19.39 -10.91
CA VAL A 172 -8.76 18.57 -9.78
C VAL A 172 -9.57 19.40 -8.78
N SER A 173 -9.10 20.61 -8.46
CA SER A 173 -9.85 21.58 -7.62
C SER A 173 -11.19 21.98 -8.25
N CYS A 174 -11.23 22.16 -9.57
CA CYS A 174 -12.46 22.45 -10.31
C CYS A 174 -13.45 21.27 -10.24
N ILE A 175 -12.97 20.05 -10.50
CA ILE A 175 -13.76 18.82 -10.40
C ILE A 175 -14.33 18.67 -8.99
N ALA A 176 -13.50 18.85 -7.95
CA ALA A 176 -13.92 18.73 -6.56
C ALA A 176 -15.02 19.73 -6.19
N ARG A 177 -14.90 21.00 -6.60
CA ARG A 177 -15.94 22.02 -6.38
C ARG A 177 -17.27 21.63 -7.03
N ILE A 178 -17.24 21.21 -8.29
CA ILE A 178 -18.45 20.83 -9.03
C ILE A 178 -19.11 19.61 -8.37
N CYS A 179 -18.33 18.57 -8.07
CA CYS A 179 -18.84 17.34 -7.47
C CYS A 179 -19.43 17.60 -6.08
N SER A 180 -18.72 18.35 -5.23
CA SER A 180 -19.19 18.67 -3.88
C SER A 180 -20.45 19.53 -3.88
N GLN A 181 -20.54 20.53 -4.78
CA GLN A 181 -21.75 21.35 -4.92
C GLN A 181 -22.99 20.51 -5.27
N HIS A 182 -22.80 19.43 -6.03
CA HIS A 182 -23.87 18.56 -6.48
C HIS A 182 -24.01 17.27 -5.68
N LYS A 183 -23.20 17.06 -4.61
CA LYS A 183 -23.14 15.81 -3.83
C LYS A 183 -22.85 14.57 -4.70
N VAL A 184 -21.91 14.70 -5.62
CA VAL A 184 -21.49 13.63 -6.52
C VAL A 184 -20.25 12.95 -5.94
N PRO A 185 -20.26 11.62 -5.73
CA PRO A 185 -19.08 10.88 -5.33
C PRO A 185 -17.91 11.04 -6.31
N MET A 186 -16.71 11.12 -5.76
CA MET A 186 -15.44 11.21 -6.48
C MET A 186 -14.57 10.02 -6.10
N VAL A 187 -14.13 9.25 -7.09
CA VAL A 187 -13.27 8.08 -6.88
C VAL A 187 -11.96 8.28 -7.63
N PRO A 188 -10.84 8.55 -6.93
CA PRO A 188 -9.52 8.65 -7.55
C PRO A 188 -9.09 7.32 -8.16
N PHE A 189 -8.47 7.38 -9.34
CA PHE A 189 -7.97 6.22 -10.07
C PHE A 189 -6.52 6.42 -10.52
N GLY A 190 -5.67 5.46 -10.16
CA GLY A 190 -4.26 5.38 -10.57
C GLY A 190 -4.07 4.35 -11.68
N ALA A 191 -3.36 3.27 -11.39
CA ALA A 191 -3.11 2.19 -12.35
C ALA A 191 -4.19 1.08 -12.39
N GLY A 192 -5.25 1.19 -11.57
CA GLY A 192 -6.26 0.12 -11.43
C GLY A 192 -5.73 -1.20 -10.84
N SER A 193 -4.59 -1.18 -10.14
CA SER A 193 -3.88 -2.39 -9.70
C SER A 193 -4.16 -2.82 -8.25
N SER A 194 -5.05 -2.14 -7.52
CA SER A 194 -5.38 -2.51 -6.13
C SER A 194 -6.30 -3.73 -6.05
N VAL A 195 -6.20 -4.50 -4.97
CA VAL A 195 -6.93 -5.77 -4.81
C VAL A 195 -8.06 -5.76 -3.78
N GLU A 196 -8.23 -4.67 -3.03
CA GLU A 196 -9.29 -4.53 -2.00
C GLU A 196 -10.47 -3.64 -2.46
N GLY A 197 -10.58 -3.38 -3.77
CA GLY A 197 -11.65 -2.58 -4.34
C GLY A 197 -11.54 -1.07 -4.07
N ASN A 198 -10.33 -0.56 -3.84
CA ASN A 198 -10.07 0.83 -3.49
C ASN A 198 -10.61 1.82 -4.52
N PHE A 199 -10.66 1.44 -5.81
CA PHE A 199 -11.21 2.26 -6.91
C PHE A 199 -12.62 1.86 -7.38
N SER A 200 -13.24 0.81 -6.83
CA SER A 200 -14.62 0.42 -7.20
C SER A 200 -15.64 1.51 -6.82
N GLN A 201 -16.77 1.66 -7.51
CA GLN A 201 -17.72 2.75 -7.23
C GLN A 201 -19.06 2.28 -6.64
N PRO A 202 -19.14 1.88 -5.34
CA PRO A 202 -20.39 1.39 -4.73
C PRO A 202 -21.55 2.39 -4.79
N HIS A 203 -21.25 3.69 -4.88
CA HIS A 203 -22.24 4.76 -4.96
C HIS A 203 -22.26 5.47 -6.32
N SER A 204 -21.71 4.86 -7.38
CA SER A 204 -21.50 5.51 -8.68
C SER A 204 -20.72 6.84 -8.53
N GLY A 205 -20.93 7.82 -9.41
CA GLY A 205 -20.30 9.14 -9.37
C GLY A 205 -19.29 9.35 -10.50
N ILE A 206 -18.22 10.10 -10.20
CA ILE A 206 -17.15 10.46 -11.14
C ILE A 206 -15.87 9.72 -10.77
N CYS A 207 -15.32 8.98 -11.72
CA CYS A 207 -13.97 8.41 -11.60
C CYS A 207 -12.95 9.44 -12.09
N ILE A 208 -11.91 9.73 -11.31
CA ILE A 208 -10.89 10.74 -11.62
C ILE A 208 -9.59 10.02 -11.94
N ASP A 209 -9.25 9.91 -13.23
CA ASP A 209 -8.07 9.21 -13.70
C ASP A 209 -6.86 10.16 -13.85
N PHE A 210 -5.79 9.87 -13.12
CA PHE A 210 -4.57 10.68 -13.09
C PHE A 210 -3.57 10.39 -14.22
N SER A 211 -3.93 9.60 -15.22
CA SER A 211 -3.05 9.21 -16.34
C SER A 211 -2.45 10.41 -17.11
N TYR A 212 -3.08 11.59 -17.08
CA TYR A 212 -2.55 12.82 -17.69
C TYR A 212 -1.82 13.78 -16.73
N MET A 213 -1.63 13.36 -15.47
CA MET A 213 -0.80 14.04 -14.47
C MET A 213 0.43 13.17 -14.17
N ASP A 214 1.30 12.97 -15.15
CA ASP A 214 2.44 12.03 -15.15
C ASP A 214 3.82 12.72 -15.21
N LYS A 215 3.90 13.99 -14.79
CA LYS A 215 5.13 14.78 -14.87
C LYS A 215 6.01 14.66 -13.62
N ILE A 216 7.32 14.59 -13.86
CA ILE A 216 8.33 14.98 -12.86
C ILE A 216 8.37 16.51 -12.86
N ILE A 217 7.94 17.11 -11.76
CA ILE A 217 7.84 18.57 -11.59
C ILE A 217 9.20 19.18 -11.26
N ALA A 218 9.96 18.52 -10.37
CA ALA A 218 11.31 18.96 -10.00
C ALA A 218 12.14 17.76 -9.54
N PHE A 219 13.44 17.78 -9.81
CA PHE A 219 14.39 16.76 -9.35
C PHE A 219 15.59 17.46 -8.71
N HIS A 220 15.88 17.13 -7.46
CA HIS A 220 16.92 17.75 -6.64
C HIS A 220 17.94 16.67 -6.24
N PRO A 221 18.90 16.31 -7.11
CA PRO A 221 19.83 15.21 -6.83
C PRO A 221 20.69 15.49 -5.59
N ASP A 222 21.17 16.73 -5.41
CA ASP A 222 22.02 17.10 -4.27
C ASP A 222 21.27 17.01 -2.92
N ASP A 223 19.94 17.21 -2.94
CA ASP A 223 19.07 17.09 -1.77
C ASP A 223 18.47 15.68 -1.62
N MET A 224 18.68 14.82 -2.64
CA MET A 224 18.13 13.47 -2.74
C MET A 224 16.60 13.44 -2.64
N ASP A 225 15.92 14.33 -3.36
CA ASP A 225 14.46 14.34 -3.44
C ASP A 225 13.91 14.69 -4.83
N VAL A 226 12.65 14.34 -5.06
CA VAL A 226 11.93 14.58 -6.31
C VAL A 226 10.50 15.02 -6.03
N VAL A 227 9.97 15.93 -6.85
CA VAL A 227 8.57 16.35 -6.87
C VAL A 227 7.91 15.78 -8.12
N VAL A 228 6.84 15.02 -7.94
CA VAL A 228 6.17 14.27 -9.02
C VAL A 228 4.65 14.41 -8.93
N GLN A 229 3.99 14.32 -10.07
CA GLN A 229 2.54 14.19 -10.16
C GLN A 229 2.07 12.74 -9.90
N PRO A 230 0.82 12.50 -9.50
CA PRO A 230 0.33 11.18 -9.06
C PRO A 230 0.34 10.11 -10.15
N GLY A 231 0.21 10.47 -11.42
CA GLY A 231 0.22 9.55 -12.56
C GLY A 231 1.61 9.04 -12.96
N VAL A 232 2.69 9.55 -12.34
CA VAL A 232 4.05 9.07 -12.61
C VAL A 232 4.16 7.58 -12.23
N ASN A 233 4.55 6.74 -13.18
CA ASN A 233 4.94 5.36 -12.91
C ASN A 233 6.32 5.32 -12.22
N TRP A 234 6.47 4.49 -11.18
CA TRP A 234 7.68 4.47 -10.37
C TRP A 234 8.90 3.86 -11.10
N VAL A 235 8.67 2.90 -12.01
CA VAL A 235 9.73 2.30 -12.83
C VAL A 235 10.27 3.32 -13.83
N ASP A 236 9.37 4.08 -14.46
CA ASP A 236 9.74 5.17 -15.36
C ASP A 236 10.47 6.30 -14.63
N LEU A 237 10.01 6.65 -13.42
CA LEU A 237 10.71 7.60 -12.55
C LEU A 237 12.15 7.16 -12.32
N ASN A 238 12.34 5.93 -11.83
CA ASN A 238 13.67 5.38 -11.56
C ASN A 238 14.56 5.36 -12.80
N SER A 239 14.01 4.96 -13.95
CA SER A 239 14.73 4.96 -15.23
C SER A 239 15.23 6.36 -15.62
N ARG A 240 14.42 7.39 -15.38
CA ARG A 240 14.75 8.79 -15.72
C ARG A 240 15.80 9.39 -14.77
N ILE A 241 15.81 9.03 -13.49
CA ILE A 241 16.70 9.62 -12.48
C ILE A 241 17.98 8.81 -12.20
N ALA A 242 18.08 7.58 -12.71
CA ALA A 242 19.18 6.66 -12.43
C ALA A 242 20.58 7.23 -12.73
N HIS A 243 20.69 8.13 -13.72
CA HIS A 243 21.96 8.77 -14.09
C HIS A 243 22.59 9.61 -12.95
N ALA A 244 21.81 10.01 -11.94
CA ALA A 244 22.29 10.72 -10.76
C ALA A 244 22.76 9.78 -9.64
N GLY A 245 22.74 8.45 -9.84
CA GLY A 245 23.07 7.49 -8.80
C GLY A 245 22.00 7.40 -7.70
N LEU A 246 20.77 7.81 -7.98
CA LEU A 246 19.64 7.84 -7.04
C LEU A 246 18.45 7.03 -7.57
N PHE A 247 17.59 6.56 -6.67
CA PHE A 247 16.35 5.88 -6.99
C PHE A 247 15.29 6.03 -5.88
N ALA A 248 14.01 5.90 -6.24
CA ALA A 248 12.90 5.66 -5.32
C ALA A 248 12.89 4.16 -4.98
N PRO A 249 13.08 3.76 -3.72
CA PRO A 249 13.47 2.38 -3.41
C PRO A 249 12.33 1.40 -3.19
N LEU A 250 11.09 1.88 -3.16
CA LEU A 250 9.92 1.00 -3.11
C LEU A 250 9.84 0.17 -4.40
N ASP A 251 9.47 -1.11 -4.26
CA ASP A 251 9.42 -2.07 -5.36
C ASP A 251 8.07 -2.82 -5.36
N PRO A 252 6.93 -2.10 -5.54
CA PRO A 252 5.61 -2.71 -5.68
C PRO A 252 5.43 -3.25 -7.12
N SER A 253 4.19 -3.55 -7.52
CA SER A 253 3.87 -3.90 -8.92
C SER A 253 4.48 -2.88 -9.90
N PRO A 254 5.12 -3.32 -11.01
CA PRO A 254 5.65 -2.43 -12.04
C PRO A 254 4.62 -1.48 -12.66
N THR A 255 3.32 -1.80 -12.55
CA THR A 255 2.23 -0.96 -13.07
C THR A 255 1.90 0.22 -12.15
N ALA A 256 2.32 0.20 -10.88
CA ALA A 256 1.89 1.17 -9.88
C ALA A 256 2.31 2.61 -10.23
N THR A 257 1.41 3.56 -9.96
CA THR A 257 1.68 4.99 -10.04
C THR A 257 1.87 5.58 -8.65
N ILE A 258 2.64 6.68 -8.54
CA ILE A 258 2.98 7.32 -7.27
C ILE A 258 1.73 7.69 -6.46
N GLY A 259 0.65 8.15 -7.10
CA GLY A 259 -0.61 8.49 -6.43
C GLY A 259 -1.26 7.28 -5.76
N GLY A 260 -1.27 6.13 -6.43
CA GLY A 260 -1.75 4.86 -5.86
C GLY A 260 -0.87 4.43 -4.70
N MET A 261 0.46 4.45 -4.90
CA MET A 261 1.45 4.12 -3.87
C MET A 261 1.27 4.94 -2.59
N VAL A 262 1.08 6.26 -2.70
CA VAL A 262 0.79 7.15 -1.57
C VAL A 262 -0.55 6.78 -0.93
N SER A 263 -1.59 6.61 -1.74
CA SER A 263 -2.95 6.42 -1.24
C SER A 263 -3.13 5.12 -0.47
N THR A 264 -2.41 4.06 -0.85
CA THR A 264 -2.50 2.74 -0.20
C THR A 264 -1.36 2.48 0.78
N ASN A 265 -0.48 3.45 1.02
CA ASN A 265 0.76 3.26 1.78
C ASN A 265 1.56 2.01 1.33
N CYS A 266 1.85 1.91 0.03
CA CYS A 266 2.44 0.68 -0.51
C CYS A 266 3.80 0.32 0.14
N SER A 267 4.12 -0.96 0.06
CA SER A 267 5.38 -1.61 0.48
C SER A 267 6.17 -2.07 -0.76
N GLY A 268 6.03 -3.36 -1.13
CA GLY A 268 6.85 -4.06 -2.12
C GLY A 268 8.04 -4.80 -1.51
N THR A 269 8.76 -5.56 -2.34
CA THR A 269 9.82 -6.49 -1.88
C THR A 269 10.98 -5.83 -1.14
N ASN A 270 11.23 -4.55 -1.42
CA ASN A 270 12.31 -3.78 -0.79
C ASN A 270 11.91 -3.14 0.56
N ALA A 271 10.67 -3.33 1.04
CA ALA A 271 10.18 -2.70 2.26
C ALA A 271 11.00 -3.08 3.50
N MET A 272 11.51 -4.31 3.58
CA MET A 272 12.44 -4.75 4.63
C MET A 272 13.59 -3.79 4.86
N ARG A 273 14.18 -3.27 3.78
CA ARG A 273 15.34 -2.39 3.87
C ARG A 273 14.98 -0.93 4.05
N TYR A 274 13.90 -0.50 3.40
CA TYR A 274 13.61 0.91 3.18
C TYR A 274 12.34 1.41 3.87
N GLY A 275 11.51 0.54 4.43
CA GLY A 275 10.18 0.88 4.96
C GLY A 275 9.13 1.03 3.85
N THR A 276 7.97 1.59 4.21
CA THR A 276 6.81 1.72 3.31
C THR A 276 6.63 3.15 2.84
N MET A 277 5.64 3.43 1.99
CA MET A 277 5.50 4.72 1.31
C MET A 277 5.44 5.91 2.28
N LYS A 278 4.83 5.75 3.46
CA LYS A 278 4.79 6.76 4.54
C LYS A 278 6.16 7.25 4.95
N ASP A 279 7.16 6.39 4.90
CA ASP A 279 8.52 6.74 5.27
C ASP A 279 9.16 7.61 4.20
N TRP A 280 8.75 7.47 2.93
CA TRP A 280 9.36 8.10 1.76
C TRP A 280 8.72 9.42 1.32
N VAL A 281 7.50 9.71 1.78
CA VAL A 281 6.82 10.97 1.46
C VAL A 281 7.31 12.11 2.35
N LEU A 282 7.92 13.12 1.73
CA LEU A 282 8.23 14.37 2.41
C LEU A 282 6.97 15.21 2.58
N ASN A 283 6.29 15.59 1.51
CA ASN A 283 5.06 16.38 1.60
C ASN A 283 4.15 16.09 0.40
N LEU A 284 2.88 16.49 0.52
CA LEU A 284 1.87 16.32 -0.51
C LEU A 284 1.21 17.65 -0.82
N THR A 285 0.88 17.87 -2.09
CA THR A 285 -0.13 18.84 -2.52
C THR A 285 -1.45 18.07 -2.68
N VAL A 286 -2.49 18.47 -1.93
CA VAL A 286 -3.76 17.75 -1.84
C VAL A 286 -4.93 18.69 -2.15
N VAL A 287 -5.91 18.19 -2.88
CA VAL A 287 -7.21 18.84 -3.09
C VAL A 287 -8.24 18.22 -2.16
N LEU A 288 -8.84 19.04 -1.29
CA LEU A 288 -9.91 18.63 -0.37
C LEU A 288 -11.27 18.57 -1.07
N ALA A 289 -12.30 18.07 -0.36
CA ALA A 289 -13.64 17.89 -0.93
C ALA A 289 -14.21 19.17 -1.54
N ASP A 290 -14.07 20.30 -0.86
CA ASP A 290 -14.52 21.62 -1.31
C ASP A 290 -13.66 22.22 -2.44
N GLY A 291 -12.62 21.51 -2.89
CA GLY A 291 -11.64 21.96 -3.89
C GLY A 291 -10.53 22.84 -3.33
N THR A 292 -10.45 23.06 -2.02
CA THR A 292 -9.32 23.75 -1.38
C THR A 292 -8.02 22.99 -1.66
N ILE A 293 -7.01 23.71 -2.13
CA ILE A 293 -5.66 23.16 -2.37
C ILE A 293 -4.80 23.44 -1.14
N ILE A 294 -4.28 22.38 -0.54
CA ILE A 294 -3.34 22.48 0.59
C ILE A 294 -2.00 21.86 0.24
N LYS A 295 -0.95 22.31 0.93
CA LYS A 295 0.35 21.64 0.97
C LYS A 295 0.63 21.20 2.40
N THR A 296 0.84 19.91 2.61
CA THR A 296 0.88 19.33 3.97
C THR A 296 2.04 19.85 4.82
N ARG A 297 3.17 20.17 4.19
CA ARG A 297 4.30 20.90 4.79
C ARG A 297 5.30 21.37 3.72
N ARG A 298 6.32 22.13 4.14
CA ARG A 298 7.46 22.53 3.30
C ARG A 298 8.41 21.35 3.01
N ARG A 299 9.36 21.55 2.09
CA ARG A 299 10.31 20.52 1.60
C ARG A 299 11.29 19.92 2.63
N PRO A 300 11.77 20.61 3.68
CA PRO A 300 12.79 20.05 4.56
C PRO A 300 12.43 18.68 5.16
N ARG A 301 13.42 17.79 5.26
CA ARG A 301 13.24 16.41 5.79
C ARG A 301 12.74 16.38 7.23
N LYS A 302 13.04 17.43 8.00
CA LYS A 302 12.62 17.58 9.40
C LYS A 302 11.75 18.82 9.55
N THR A 303 10.67 18.67 10.31
CA THR A 303 9.84 19.77 10.77
C THR A 303 9.09 19.36 12.03
N SER A 304 8.80 20.34 12.89
CA SER A 304 7.88 20.21 14.03
C SER A 304 6.84 21.34 14.01
N ALA A 305 6.66 21.99 12.84
CA ALA A 305 5.72 23.08 12.67
C ALA A 305 4.30 22.54 12.44
N GLY A 306 3.49 22.51 13.50
CA GLY A 306 2.10 22.06 13.46
C GLY A 306 1.94 20.54 13.39
N TYR A 307 0.73 20.10 13.02
CA TYR A 307 0.40 18.68 12.90
C TYR A 307 1.06 18.03 11.68
N ASN A 308 1.38 16.74 11.79
CA ASN A 308 1.87 15.96 10.65
C ASN A 308 0.73 15.55 9.72
N LEU A 309 0.23 16.51 8.93
CA LEU A 309 -0.86 16.26 7.98
C LEU A 309 -0.47 15.27 6.87
N THR A 310 0.82 15.16 6.51
CA THR A 310 1.27 14.21 5.48
C THR A 310 0.83 12.79 5.82
N SER A 311 1.04 12.37 7.05
CA SER A 311 0.68 11.01 7.51
C SER A 311 -0.83 10.78 7.61
N LEU A 312 -1.66 11.81 7.59
CA LEU A 312 -3.11 11.63 7.50
C LEU A 312 -3.54 11.25 6.07
N PHE A 313 -2.84 11.71 5.04
CA PHE A 313 -3.20 11.44 3.63
C PHE A 313 -2.51 10.21 3.04
N VAL A 314 -1.32 9.85 3.53
CA VAL A 314 -0.67 8.59 3.13
C VAL A 314 -1.45 7.42 3.75
N GLY A 315 -1.91 6.48 2.92
CA GLY A 315 -2.78 5.39 3.38
C GLY A 315 -4.25 5.77 3.57
N ALA A 316 -4.67 6.99 3.21
CA ALA A 316 -6.06 7.42 3.34
C ALA A 316 -6.98 6.90 2.23
N GLU A 317 -6.43 6.22 1.22
CA GLU A 317 -7.18 5.62 0.11
C GLU A 317 -8.08 6.62 -0.64
N GLY A 318 -7.66 7.88 -0.73
CA GLY A 318 -8.45 8.94 -1.39
C GLY A 318 -9.70 9.36 -0.62
N THR A 319 -9.89 8.91 0.63
CA THR A 319 -11.07 9.23 1.43
C THR A 319 -10.98 10.61 2.09
N LEU A 320 -9.79 11.14 2.39
CA LEU A 320 -9.65 12.46 3.02
C LEU A 320 -9.38 13.60 2.04
N GLY A 321 -8.95 13.27 0.82
CA GLY A 321 -8.58 14.23 -0.22
C GLY A 321 -7.81 13.56 -1.35
N ILE A 322 -7.57 14.33 -2.41
CA ILE A 322 -6.98 13.86 -3.65
C ILE A 322 -5.55 14.38 -3.76
N VAL A 323 -4.57 13.46 -3.80
CA VAL A 323 -3.16 13.81 -3.98
C VAL A 323 -2.89 14.23 -5.42
N THR A 324 -2.29 15.41 -5.61
CA THR A 324 -2.00 15.99 -6.94
C THR A 324 -0.52 16.24 -7.18
N GLU A 325 0.29 16.29 -6.13
CA GLU A 325 1.75 16.23 -6.20
C GLU A 325 2.30 15.54 -4.95
N ALA A 326 3.40 14.81 -5.10
CA ALA A 326 4.15 14.22 -4.00
C ALA A 326 5.62 14.65 -4.08
N THR A 327 6.17 15.12 -2.97
CA THR A 327 7.63 15.24 -2.80
C THR A 327 8.13 13.98 -2.11
N LEU A 328 9.02 13.23 -2.76
CA LEU A 328 9.54 11.96 -2.28
C LEU A 328 11.04 12.06 -2.00
N LYS A 329 11.50 11.42 -0.93
CA LYS A 329 12.93 11.15 -0.73
C LYS A 329 13.43 10.18 -1.79
N LEU A 330 14.73 10.18 -2.04
CA LEU A 330 15.45 9.22 -2.87
C LEU A 330 16.57 8.56 -2.07
N ALA A 331 16.90 7.33 -2.44
CA ALA A 331 18.02 6.55 -1.91
C ALA A 331 19.17 6.54 -2.92
N PRO A 332 20.43 6.40 -2.46
CA PRO A 332 21.53 6.13 -3.36
C PRO A 332 21.43 4.70 -3.91
N ILE A 333 21.67 4.53 -5.21
CA ILE A 333 21.77 3.20 -5.81
C ILE A 333 22.93 2.46 -5.15
N PRO A 334 22.73 1.23 -4.64
CA PRO A 334 23.81 0.48 -3.99
C PRO A 334 24.94 0.17 -4.97
N GLN A 335 26.18 0.13 -4.47
CA GLN A 335 27.36 -0.20 -5.28
C GLN A 335 27.21 -1.58 -5.93
N ASP A 336 26.70 -2.56 -5.17
CA ASP A 336 26.51 -3.91 -5.62
C ASP A 336 25.23 -4.53 -5.03
N THR A 337 24.77 -5.59 -5.68
CA THR A 337 23.62 -6.42 -5.31
C THR A 337 23.94 -7.88 -5.57
N SER A 338 23.29 -8.78 -4.82
CA SER A 338 23.34 -10.20 -5.11
C SER A 338 22.06 -10.88 -4.63
N VAL A 339 21.85 -12.13 -5.05
CA VAL A 339 20.67 -12.92 -4.70
C VAL A 339 21.10 -14.29 -4.20
N ALA A 340 20.43 -14.77 -3.16
CA ALA A 340 20.47 -16.17 -2.76
C ALA A 340 19.06 -16.79 -2.76
N VAL A 341 19.00 -18.08 -3.05
CA VAL A 341 17.78 -18.88 -2.96
C VAL A 341 18.06 -20.09 -2.07
N VAL A 342 17.18 -20.31 -1.10
CA VAL A 342 17.34 -21.36 -0.08
C VAL A 342 16.06 -22.14 0.07
N THR A 343 16.14 -23.46 -0.07
CA THR A 343 15.00 -24.37 0.05
C THR A 343 14.95 -24.99 1.45
N PHE A 344 13.75 -25.23 1.97
CA PHE A 344 13.52 -25.72 3.32
C PHE A 344 12.59 -26.95 3.34
N PRO A 345 12.72 -27.85 4.32
CA PRO A 345 11.86 -29.03 4.43
C PRO A 345 10.38 -28.69 4.62
N THR A 346 10.10 -27.63 5.39
CA THR A 346 8.73 -27.17 5.67
C THR A 346 8.61 -25.64 5.58
N ILE A 347 7.38 -25.15 5.39
CA ILE A 347 7.11 -23.71 5.34
C ILE A 347 7.39 -23.04 6.70
N ARG A 348 7.21 -23.79 7.79
CA ARG A 348 7.53 -23.38 9.14
C ARG A 348 9.04 -23.17 9.33
N ASP A 349 9.86 -24.08 8.79
CA ASP A 349 11.34 -23.95 8.84
C ASP A 349 11.81 -22.73 8.06
N ALA A 350 11.26 -22.50 6.85
CA ALA A 350 11.56 -21.32 6.05
C ALA A 350 11.20 -20.02 6.80
N ALA A 351 10.00 -19.93 7.35
CA ALA A 351 9.54 -18.75 8.09
C ALA A 351 10.31 -18.55 9.42
N ALA A 352 10.71 -19.63 10.10
CA ALA A 352 11.54 -19.56 11.31
C ALA A 352 12.98 -19.11 11.00
N ALA A 353 13.55 -19.56 9.88
CA ALA A 353 14.82 -19.08 9.37
C ALA A 353 14.74 -17.58 9.04
N ALA A 354 13.69 -17.14 8.32
CA ALA A 354 13.45 -15.73 8.03
C ALA A 354 13.39 -14.88 9.31
N SER A 355 12.63 -15.34 10.31
CA SER A 355 12.53 -14.69 11.62
C SER A 355 13.88 -14.57 12.33
N SER A 356 14.74 -15.59 12.20
CA SER A 356 16.09 -15.59 12.79
C SER A 356 17.04 -14.65 12.06
N LEU A 357 16.94 -14.57 10.73
CA LEU A 357 17.68 -13.61 9.91
C LEU A 357 17.31 -12.17 10.28
N ILE A 358 16.02 -11.85 10.41
CA ILE A 358 15.56 -10.51 10.81
C ILE A 358 16.13 -10.11 12.18
N ARG A 359 16.02 -11.00 13.19
CA ARG A 359 16.55 -10.74 14.54
C ARG A 359 18.07 -10.65 14.62
N SER A 360 18.79 -11.19 13.63
CA SER A 360 20.26 -11.10 13.58
C SER A 360 20.77 -9.70 13.18
N GLY A 361 19.89 -8.84 12.66
CA GLY A 361 20.23 -7.49 12.21
C GLY A 361 20.91 -7.41 10.84
N ILE A 362 21.04 -8.53 10.11
CA ILE A 362 21.52 -8.51 8.72
C ILE A 362 20.57 -7.65 7.87
N GLN A 363 21.13 -6.67 7.16
CA GLN A 363 20.38 -5.70 6.37
C GLN A 363 20.19 -6.20 4.94
N LEU A 364 19.28 -7.15 4.75
CA LEU A 364 18.89 -7.61 3.42
C LEU A 364 18.09 -6.52 2.70
N ALA A 365 18.22 -6.45 1.37
CA ALA A 365 17.38 -5.63 0.52
C ALA A 365 15.96 -6.18 0.44
N ALA A 366 15.82 -7.51 0.40
CA ALA A 366 14.55 -8.22 0.41
C ALA A 366 14.73 -9.61 1.04
N LEU A 367 13.67 -10.10 1.68
CA LEU A 367 13.58 -11.45 2.25
C LEU A 367 12.18 -11.98 1.98
N GLU A 368 12.09 -12.82 0.95
CA GLU A 368 10.84 -13.24 0.35
C GLU A 368 10.65 -14.75 0.51
N LEU A 369 9.40 -15.20 0.62
CA LEU A 369 9.03 -16.62 0.75
C LEU A 369 8.10 -17.02 -0.38
N MET A 370 8.29 -18.23 -0.91
CA MET A 370 7.33 -18.93 -1.77
C MET A 370 7.17 -20.37 -1.26
N ASP A 371 5.94 -20.86 -1.23
CA ASP A 371 5.68 -22.25 -0.84
C ASP A 371 5.95 -23.25 -1.98
N ASP A 372 5.81 -24.53 -1.65
CA ASP A 372 5.95 -25.66 -2.59
C ASP A 372 5.02 -25.56 -3.80
N VAL A 373 3.77 -25.11 -3.59
CA VAL A 373 2.77 -24.96 -4.65
C VAL A 373 3.20 -23.90 -5.65
N GLN A 374 3.68 -22.75 -5.17
CA GLN A 374 4.19 -21.68 -6.02
C GLN A 374 5.45 -22.12 -6.78
N MET A 375 6.36 -22.83 -6.12
CA MET A 375 7.57 -23.34 -6.78
C MET A 375 7.22 -24.34 -7.91
N LYS A 376 6.20 -25.18 -7.72
CA LYS A 376 5.67 -26.05 -8.77
C LYS A 376 5.09 -25.26 -9.94
N VAL A 377 4.29 -24.22 -9.66
CA VAL A 377 3.74 -23.34 -10.71
C VAL A 377 4.86 -22.72 -11.56
N LEU A 378 5.97 -22.31 -10.94
CA LEU A 378 7.13 -21.76 -11.67
C LEU A 378 7.82 -22.79 -12.56
N ASN A 379 7.98 -24.04 -12.09
CA ASN A 379 8.52 -25.14 -12.91
C ASN A 379 7.66 -25.40 -14.16
N GLU A 380 6.35 -25.39 -14.01
CA GLU A 380 5.41 -25.74 -15.09
C GLU A 380 5.16 -24.56 -16.05
N HIS A 381 5.06 -23.33 -15.52
CA HIS A 381 4.52 -22.19 -16.25
C HIS A 381 5.40 -20.92 -16.24
N GLY A 382 6.53 -20.93 -15.53
CA GLY A 382 7.45 -19.79 -15.50
C GLY A 382 7.98 -19.39 -16.88
N SER A 383 8.54 -18.19 -17.01
CA SER A 383 9.18 -17.77 -18.26
C SER A 383 10.34 -18.71 -18.66
N ALA A 384 10.82 -18.57 -19.90
CA ALA A 384 12.00 -19.29 -20.35
C ALA A 384 13.22 -19.02 -19.43
N THR A 385 13.31 -17.83 -18.82
CA THR A 385 14.34 -17.48 -17.84
C THR A 385 14.20 -18.30 -16.57
N VAL A 386 13.01 -18.32 -15.99
CA VAL A 386 12.72 -19.08 -14.75
C VAL A 386 12.93 -20.57 -14.96
N ARG A 387 12.53 -21.12 -16.11
CA ARG A 387 12.63 -22.55 -16.43
C ARG A 387 13.99 -22.99 -16.98
N LYS A 388 15.01 -22.11 -17.00
CA LYS A 388 16.40 -22.52 -17.32
C LYS A 388 16.93 -23.56 -16.33
N ARG A 389 16.43 -23.53 -15.09
CA ARG A 389 16.72 -24.52 -14.07
C ARG A 389 15.43 -25.22 -13.64
N LYS A 390 15.58 -26.45 -13.16
CA LYS A 390 14.54 -27.12 -12.41
C LYS A 390 14.63 -26.69 -10.94
N TRP A 391 13.54 -26.16 -10.40
CA TRP A 391 13.46 -25.76 -9.01
C TRP A 391 13.02 -26.96 -8.16
N LEU A 392 13.49 -27.01 -6.90
CA LEU A 392 12.90 -27.92 -5.92
C LEU A 392 11.51 -27.38 -5.56
N GLU A 393 10.50 -28.25 -5.62
CA GLU A 393 9.11 -27.93 -5.28
C GLU A 393 8.93 -28.01 -3.76
N GLN A 394 9.64 -27.13 -3.06
CA GLN A 394 9.69 -27.04 -1.61
C GLN A 394 9.60 -25.57 -1.18
N PRO A 395 9.17 -25.28 0.06
CA PRO A 395 9.20 -23.93 0.59
C PRO A 395 10.58 -23.30 0.45
N THR A 396 10.63 -22.09 -0.10
CA THR A 396 11.87 -21.46 -0.57
C THR A 396 11.92 -20.01 -0.14
N LEU A 397 13.05 -19.59 0.45
CA LEU A 397 13.38 -18.19 0.67
C LEU A 397 14.20 -17.63 -0.49
N PHE A 398 13.86 -16.41 -0.90
CA PHE A 398 14.63 -15.60 -1.84
C PHE A 398 15.17 -14.39 -1.09
N LEU A 399 16.49 -14.27 -1.05
CA LEU A 399 17.20 -13.22 -0.33
C LEU A 399 17.87 -12.31 -1.34
N LYS A 400 17.67 -11.01 -1.20
CA LYS A 400 18.40 -10.01 -1.97
C LYS A 400 19.33 -9.25 -1.06
N PHE A 401 20.59 -9.17 -1.45
CA PHE A 401 21.64 -8.44 -0.76
C PHE A 401 21.91 -7.12 -1.49
N SER A 402 22.29 -6.09 -0.75
CA SER A 402 22.70 -4.81 -1.33
C SER A 402 23.75 -4.14 -0.45
N GLY A 403 24.80 -3.60 -1.05
CA GLY A 403 25.88 -2.96 -0.29
C GLY A 403 27.16 -2.84 -1.10
N THR A 404 28.31 -2.90 -0.43
CA THR A 404 29.61 -3.13 -1.08
C THR A 404 29.79 -4.61 -1.36
N THR A 405 30.65 -4.96 -2.32
CA THR A 405 30.93 -6.35 -2.67
C THR A 405 31.45 -7.16 -1.46
N GLU A 406 32.31 -6.57 -0.63
CA GLU A 406 32.83 -7.21 0.60
C GLU A 406 31.75 -7.36 1.67
N GLY A 407 30.87 -6.36 1.82
CA GLY A 407 29.75 -6.40 2.76
C GLY A 407 28.77 -7.51 2.39
N ILE A 408 28.45 -7.65 1.10
CA ILE A 408 27.60 -8.74 0.60
C ILE A 408 28.23 -10.10 0.90
N ALA A 409 29.51 -10.28 0.61
CA ALA A 409 30.20 -11.54 0.90
C ALA A 409 30.14 -11.90 2.39
N SER A 410 30.38 -10.92 3.28
CA SER A 410 30.28 -11.12 4.72
C SER A 410 28.85 -11.47 5.17
N ASP A 411 27.83 -10.84 4.60
CA ASP A 411 26.44 -11.11 4.97
C ASP A 411 25.99 -12.49 4.48
N VAL A 412 26.47 -12.95 3.32
CA VAL A 412 26.20 -14.30 2.80
C VAL A 412 26.72 -15.38 3.76
N ASP A 413 27.95 -15.24 4.27
CA ASP A 413 28.53 -16.18 5.23
C ASP A 413 27.72 -16.21 6.54
N ARG A 414 27.29 -15.05 7.03
CA ARG A 414 26.45 -14.94 8.23
C ARG A 414 25.08 -15.56 8.02
N VAL A 415 24.43 -15.29 6.88
CA VAL A 415 23.16 -15.92 6.48
C VAL A 415 23.31 -17.43 6.50
N ALA A 416 24.34 -17.98 5.84
CA ALA A 416 24.59 -19.42 5.78
C ALA A 416 24.71 -20.04 7.19
N GLY A 417 25.39 -19.36 8.12
CA GLY A 417 25.48 -19.79 9.52
C GLY A 417 24.13 -19.80 10.25
N ILE A 418 23.29 -18.79 10.02
CA ILE A 418 21.98 -18.65 10.68
C ILE A 418 20.96 -19.64 10.16
N ILE A 419 20.93 -19.90 8.84
CA ILE A 419 19.93 -20.79 8.24
C ILE A 419 20.21 -22.27 8.49
N LYS A 420 21.48 -22.64 8.74
CA LYS A 420 21.94 -24.03 8.82
C LYS A 420 21.06 -24.92 9.73
N PRO A 421 20.62 -24.49 10.93
CA PRO A 421 19.78 -25.31 11.81
C PRO A 421 18.37 -25.60 11.27
N PHE A 422 17.89 -24.83 10.29
CA PHE A 422 16.56 -24.98 9.68
C PHE A 422 16.58 -25.81 8.39
N THR A 423 17.76 -26.26 7.99
CA THR A 423 17.98 -27.09 6.79
C THR A 423 18.39 -28.50 7.21
N THR A 424 18.04 -29.53 6.44
CA THR A 424 18.45 -30.91 6.76
C THR A 424 19.91 -31.17 6.36
N PRO A 425 20.64 -31.99 7.13
CA PRO A 425 21.95 -32.50 6.70
C PRO A 425 21.81 -33.24 5.37
N GLY A 426 22.49 -32.76 4.31
CA GLY A 426 22.34 -33.25 2.93
C GLY A 426 21.61 -32.30 1.98
N MET A 427 20.75 -31.40 2.49
CA MET A 427 20.27 -30.20 1.77
C MET A 427 21.31 -29.06 1.79
N GLY A 428 22.52 -29.31 2.29
CA GLY A 428 23.69 -28.45 2.04
C GLY A 428 24.32 -28.66 0.66
N SER A 429 23.69 -29.44 -0.23
CA SER A 429 24.12 -29.52 -1.63
C SER A 429 23.95 -28.16 -2.30
N ALA A 430 24.73 -27.91 -3.35
CA ALA A 430 24.62 -26.68 -4.14
C ALA A 430 23.19 -26.40 -4.63
N ASP A 431 22.30 -27.40 -4.67
CA ASP A 431 20.93 -27.27 -5.17
C ASP A 431 19.97 -26.61 -4.18
N ALA A 432 20.23 -26.70 -2.87
CA ALA A 432 19.31 -26.22 -1.82
C ALA A 432 19.74 -24.90 -1.17
N PHE A 433 21.00 -24.48 -1.36
CA PHE A 433 21.46 -23.11 -1.11
C PHE A 433 22.22 -22.61 -2.35
N HIS A 434 21.60 -21.73 -3.12
CA HIS A 434 22.18 -21.15 -4.33
C HIS A 434 22.47 -19.68 -4.12
N PHE A 435 23.73 -19.29 -4.24
CA PHE A 435 24.15 -17.89 -4.24
C PHE A 435 24.61 -17.50 -5.64
N ALA A 436 24.09 -16.39 -6.15
CA ALA A 436 24.45 -15.87 -7.46
C ALA A 436 25.95 -15.53 -7.53
N ARG A 437 26.63 -16.06 -8.54
CA ARG A 437 28.05 -15.80 -8.83
C ARG A 437 28.26 -14.81 -9.96
N SER A 438 27.17 -14.36 -10.60
CA SER A 438 27.19 -13.39 -11.70
C SER A 438 25.91 -12.57 -11.73
N LYS A 439 25.94 -11.41 -12.39
CA LYS A 439 24.74 -10.57 -12.60
C LYS A 439 23.64 -11.26 -13.39
N GLN A 440 24.00 -12.15 -14.32
CA GLN A 440 23.02 -12.94 -15.04
C GLN A 440 22.32 -13.95 -14.12
N GLU A 441 23.07 -14.59 -13.23
CA GLU A 441 22.50 -15.53 -12.26
C GLU A 441 21.64 -14.81 -11.20
N GLU A 442 22.06 -13.62 -10.76
CA GLU A 442 21.26 -12.75 -9.89
C GLU A 442 19.88 -12.46 -10.52
N HIS A 443 19.90 -12.03 -11.79
CA HIS A 443 18.69 -11.78 -12.56
C HIS A 443 17.82 -13.04 -12.70
N ASP A 444 18.42 -14.17 -13.09
CA ASP A 444 17.70 -15.41 -13.35
C ASP A 444 17.08 -15.99 -12.06
N LEU A 445 17.77 -15.87 -10.92
CA LEU A 445 17.24 -16.28 -9.61
C LEU A 445 16.10 -15.37 -9.15
N TRP A 446 16.26 -14.05 -9.26
CA TRP A 446 15.24 -13.10 -8.82
C TRP A 446 14.00 -13.07 -9.71
N ALA A 447 14.15 -13.40 -11.00
CA ALA A 447 13.04 -13.48 -11.95
C ALA A 447 11.92 -14.41 -11.45
N ALA A 448 12.27 -15.52 -10.79
CA ALA A 448 11.31 -16.46 -10.20
C ALA A 448 10.37 -15.78 -9.19
N ARG A 449 10.91 -14.99 -8.25
CA ARG A 449 10.11 -14.24 -7.28
C ARG A 449 9.34 -13.08 -7.94
N LYS A 450 9.95 -12.40 -8.91
CA LYS A 450 9.35 -11.24 -9.60
C LYS A 450 8.15 -11.63 -10.48
N GLU A 451 8.19 -12.80 -11.10
CA GLU A 451 7.13 -13.29 -11.99
C GLU A 451 6.02 -14.03 -11.24
N ALA A 452 6.25 -14.43 -9.98
CA ALA A 452 5.40 -15.35 -9.21
C ALA A 452 3.89 -15.07 -9.29
N LEU A 453 3.47 -13.84 -9.01
CA LEU A 453 2.07 -13.44 -9.07
C LEU A 453 1.49 -13.60 -10.48
N PHE A 454 2.19 -13.10 -11.50
CA PHE A 454 1.72 -13.14 -12.88
C PHE A 454 1.67 -14.57 -13.43
N THR A 455 2.66 -15.40 -13.09
CA THR A 455 2.64 -16.82 -13.46
C THR A 455 1.47 -17.54 -12.80
N MET A 456 1.24 -17.32 -11.50
CA MET A 456 0.10 -17.91 -10.78
C MET A 456 -1.23 -17.49 -11.40
N VAL A 457 -1.44 -16.20 -11.69
CA VAL A 457 -2.74 -15.80 -12.27
C VAL A 457 -2.90 -16.27 -13.71
N SER A 458 -1.81 -16.46 -14.47
CA SER A 458 -1.90 -16.95 -15.85
C SER A 458 -2.48 -18.37 -15.98
N ILE A 459 -2.42 -19.16 -14.91
CA ILE A 459 -2.96 -20.53 -14.87
C ILE A 459 -4.38 -20.60 -14.28
N ARG A 460 -4.98 -19.45 -13.97
CA ARG A 460 -6.34 -19.38 -13.42
C ARG A 460 -7.34 -20.09 -14.35
N PRO A 461 -8.07 -21.12 -13.87
CA PRO A 461 -9.07 -21.78 -14.69
C PRO A 461 -10.19 -20.82 -15.14
N PRO A 462 -10.71 -20.95 -16.38
CA PRO A 462 -11.84 -20.13 -16.83
C PRO A 462 -13.05 -20.24 -15.90
N GLY A 463 -13.67 -19.10 -15.58
CA GLY A 463 -14.83 -19.04 -14.69
C GLY A 463 -14.51 -19.10 -13.19
N THR A 464 -13.24 -19.09 -12.80
CA THR A 464 -12.82 -18.97 -11.39
C THR A 464 -12.35 -17.55 -11.04
N GLU A 465 -12.41 -17.20 -9.76
CA GLU A 465 -11.88 -15.96 -9.18
C GLU A 465 -10.63 -16.25 -8.34
N VAL A 466 -9.79 -15.22 -8.13
CA VAL A 466 -8.63 -15.31 -7.21
C VAL A 466 -8.92 -14.46 -5.99
N TRP A 467 -9.10 -15.09 -4.83
CA TRP A 467 -9.09 -14.36 -3.57
C TRP A 467 -7.64 -14.23 -3.12
N SER A 468 -7.05 -13.05 -3.37
CA SER A 468 -5.75 -12.66 -2.84
C SER A 468 -5.95 -11.85 -1.58
N THR A 469 -5.25 -12.21 -0.51
CA THR A 469 -5.34 -11.48 0.76
C THR A 469 -4.02 -11.58 1.52
N ASP A 470 -3.85 -10.76 2.54
CA ASP A 470 -2.61 -10.58 3.27
C ASP A 470 -2.87 -10.16 4.72
N VAL A 471 -1.94 -10.53 5.59
CA VAL A 471 -1.86 -10.09 6.99
C VAL A 471 -0.40 -9.88 7.35
N ALA A 472 -0.15 -9.12 8.41
CA ALA A 472 1.18 -9.04 9.00
C ALA A 472 1.12 -9.28 10.50
N VAL A 473 2.17 -9.87 11.06
CA VAL A 473 2.29 -10.18 12.49
C VAL A 473 3.66 -9.77 13.01
N PRO A 474 3.83 -9.59 14.33
CA PRO A 474 5.15 -9.53 14.94
C PRO A 474 6.01 -10.70 14.47
N VAL A 475 7.28 -10.43 14.14
CA VAL A 475 8.22 -11.42 13.55
C VAL A 475 8.36 -12.69 14.39
N SER A 476 8.09 -12.64 15.69
CA SER A 476 8.06 -13.81 16.58
C SER A 476 6.94 -14.81 16.26
N ARG A 477 5.84 -14.38 15.63
CA ARG A 477 4.65 -15.19 15.31
C ARG A 477 4.56 -15.61 13.85
N LEU A 478 5.43 -15.08 12.98
CA LEU A 478 5.40 -15.28 11.54
C LEU A 478 5.38 -16.76 11.11
N ALA A 479 6.26 -17.57 11.70
CA ALA A 479 6.34 -19.00 11.37
C ALA A 479 5.09 -19.78 11.78
N GLU A 480 4.44 -19.40 12.88
CA GLU A 480 3.23 -20.04 13.38
C GLU A 480 2.04 -19.73 12.50
N ILE A 481 1.80 -18.46 12.17
CA ILE A 481 0.64 -18.06 11.37
C ILE A 481 0.71 -18.59 9.94
N ILE A 482 1.90 -18.56 9.31
CA ILE A 482 2.07 -19.08 7.94
C ILE A 482 1.77 -20.58 7.90
N ASP A 483 2.27 -21.34 8.87
CA ASP A 483 2.07 -22.79 8.97
C ASP A 483 0.59 -23.14 9.22
N LEU A 484 -0.10 -22.40 10.10
CA LEU A 484 -1.53 -22.60 10.35
C LEU A 484 -2.38 -22.26 9.11
N SER A 485 -2.11 -21.12 8.46
CA SER A 485 -2.85 -20.69 7.29
C SER A 485 -2.62 -21.60 6.08
N LYS A 486 -1.37 -22.04 5.83
CA LYS A 486 -1.08 -23.00 4.76
C LYS A 486 -1.80 -24.33 4.97
N ARG A 487 -1.82 -24.85 6.21
CA ARG A 487 -2.52 -26.09 6.56
C ARG A 487 -4.03 -25.97 6.34
N GLU A 488 -4.65 -24.89 6.80
CA GLU A 488 -6.09 -24.67 6.62
C GLU A 488 -6.46 -24.51 5.15
N CYS A 489 -5.76 -23.65 4.41
CA CYS A 489 -6.04 -23.45 2.98
C CYS A 489 -5.81 -24.73 2.16
N GLY A 490 -4.82 -25.54 2.52
CA GLY A 490 -4.56 -26.84 1.88
C GLY A 490 -5.68 -27.88 2.07
N GLN A 491 -6.53 -27.73 3.09
CA GLN A 491 -7.67 -28.62 3.34
C GLN A 491 -8.88 -28.31 2.47
N LEU A 492 -8.89 -27.19 1.74
CA LEU A 492 -9.99 -26.80 0.86
C LEU A 492 -10.13 -27.68 -0.39
N GLY A 493 -9.07 -28.40 -0.78
CA GLY A 493 -9.06 -29.20 -2.00
C GLY A 493 -9.05 -28.37 -3.30
N ILE A 494 -8.79 -27.07 -3.21
CA ILE A 494 -8.61 -26.14 -4.34
C ILE A 494 -7.18 -25.62 -4.40
N PHE A 495 -6.84 -24.87 -5.43
CA PHE A 495 -5.55 -24.19 -5.50
C PHE A 495 -5.41 -23.17 -4.37
N ALA A 496 -4.34 -23.28 -3.58
CA ALA A 496 -3.95 -22.32 -2.56
C ALA A 496 -2.43 -22.21 -2.46
N SER A 497 -1.93 -20.99 -2.61
CA SER A 497 -0.50 -20.66 -2.61
C SER A 497 -0.18 -19.59 -1.58
N VAL A 498 0.96 -19.75 -0.90
CA VAL A 498 1.53 -18.77 0.03
C VAL A 498 2.78 -18.15 -0.59
N ILE A 499 2.78 -16.82 -0.61
CA ILE A 499 3.93 -15.99 -0.96
C ILE A 499 4.07 -14.96 0.16
N GLY A 500 5.28 -14.51 0.52
CA GLY A 500 5.38 -13.51 1.58
C GLY A 500 6.57 -12.58 1.50
N HIS A 501 6.31 -11.32 1.84
CA HIS A 501 7.27 -10.31 2.25
C HIS A 501 7.71 -10.57 3.71
N VAL A 502 8.29 -11.75 3.94
CA VAL A 502 8.54 -12.27 5.29
C VAL A 502 9.57 -11.44 6.07
N GLY A 503 10.40 -10.64 5.37
CA GLY A 503 11.29 -9.64 5.96
C GLY A 503 10.61 -8.61 6.86
N ASP A 504 9.34 -8.30 6.59
CA ASP A 504 8.53 -7.32 7.33
C ASP A 504 7.44 -7.98 8.19
N GLY A 505 7.45 -9.31 8.30
CA GLY A 505 6.41 -10.06 9.00
C GLY A 505 5.09 -10.19 8.23
N ASN A 506 5.08 -9.91 6.93
CA ASN A 506 3.90 -9.96 6.06
C ASN A 506 3.91 -11.19 5.15
N PHE A 507 2.73 -11.80 4.94
CA PHE A 507 2.54 -12.83 3.95
C PHE A 507 1.15 -12.76 3.31
N HIS A 508 1.03 -13.40 2.15
CA HIS A 508 -0.15 -13.45 1.31
C HIS A 508 -0.61 -14.89 1.13
N VAL A 509 -1.92 -15.04 0.99
CA VAL A 509 -2.55 -16.26 0.49
C VAL A 509 -3.35 -15.91 -0.75
N ALA A 510 -3.16 -16.71 -1.80
CA ALA A 510 -3.99 -16.65 -3.00
C ALA A 510 -4.71 -17.98 -3.20
N MET A 511 -6.05 -17.92 -3.30
CA MET A 511 -6.92 -19.09 -3.52
C MET A 511 -7.72 -18.91 -4.79
N MET A 512 -7.78 -19.94 -5.64
CA MET A 512 -8.62 -19.93 -6.84
C MET A 512 -9.87 -20.79 -6.62
N TYR A 513 -11.05 -20.19 -6.79
CA TYR A 513 -12.33 -20.83 -6.48
C TYR A 513 -13.40 -20.52 -7.54
N ASP A 514 -14.39 -21.39 -7.70
CA ASP A 514 -15.55 -21.11 -8.54
C ASP A 514 -16.55 -20.22 -7.75
N PRO A 515 -16.79 -18.96 -8.14
CA PRO A 515 -17.72 -18.09 -7.43
C PRO A 515 -19.18 -18.51 -7.53
N ARG A 516 -19.52 -19.46 -8.43
CA ARG A 516 -20.86 -20.03 -8.58
C ARG A 516 -21.08 -21.23 -7.65
N ASP A 517 -20.01 -21.79 -7.11
CA ASP A 517 -20.05 -22.83 -6.07
C ASP A 517 -20.11 -22.15 -4.70
N ALA A 518 -21.31 -22.18 -4.10
CA ALA A 518 -21.56 -21.52 -2.82
C ALA A 518 -20.72 -22.12 -1.67
N ASP A 519 -20.42 -23.42 -1.71
CA ASP A 519 -19.66 -24.10 -0.67
C ASP A 519 -18.18 -23.70 -0.75
N GLN A 520 -17.61 -23.68 -1.96
CA GLN A 520 -16.25 -23.17 -2.17
C GLN A 520 -16.13 -21.72 -1.72
N LYS A 521 -17.06 -20.85 -2.16
CA LYS A 521 -17.05 -19.42 -1.80
C LYS A 521 -17.13 -19.22 -0.29
N GLN A 522 -18.00 -19.97 0.40
CA GLN A 522 -18.12 -19.87 1.85
C GLN A 522 -16.86 -20.40 2.56
N ALA A 523 -16.29 -21.51 2.09
CA ALA A 523 -15.09 -22.12 2.68
C ALA A 523 -13.85 -21.22 2.52
N VAL A 524 -13.66 -20.62 1.34
CA VAL A 524 -12.60 -19.62 1.10
C VAL A 524 -12.79 -18.40 1.99
N GLY A 525 -14.00 -17.82 2.03
CA GLY A 525 -14.29 -16.68 2.89
C GLY A 525 -14.03 -16.96 4.38
N ARG A 526 -14.31 -18.19 4.84
CA ARG A 526 -13.99 -18.65 6.20
C ARG A 526 -12.49 -18.71 6.45
N CYS A 527 -11.71 -19.27 5.52
CA CYS A 527 -10.25 -19.31 5.64
C CYS A 527 -9.64 -17.91 5.72
N VAL A 528 -10.12 -16.98 4.88
CA VAL A 528 -9.68 -15.58 4.88
C VAL A 528 -9.96 -14.92 6.24
N LYS A 529 -11.19 -15.05 6.76
CA LYS A 529 -11.56 -14.50 8.08
C LYS A 529 -10.76 -15.13 9.22
N ASN A 530 -10.61 -16.45 9.21
CA ASN A 530 -9.83 -17.16 10.21
C ASN A 530 -8.35 -16.73 10.19
N MET A 531 -7.78 -16.48 9.01
CA MET A 531 -6.43 -15.94 8.89
C MET A 531 -6.30 -14.54 9.51
N MET A 532 -7.26 -13.65 9.25
CA MET A 532 -7.29 -12.30 9.83
C MET A 532 -7.46 -12.32 11.35
N HIS A 533 -8.41 -13.11 11.87
CA HIS A 533 -8.61 -13.25 13.31
C HIS A 533 -7.38 -13.85 14.00
N ARG A 534 -6.73 -14.85 13.40
CA ARG A 534 -5.45 -15.35 13.90
C ARG A 534 -4.37 -14.28 13.91
N ALA A 535 -4.29 -13.42 12.89
CA ALA A 535 -3.32 -12.32 12.91
C ALA A 535 -3.57 -11.39 14.09
N LEU A 536 -4.84 -11.02 14.36
CA LEU A 536 -5.22 -10.19 15.50
C LEU A 536 -4.91 -10.85 16.85
N ASP A 537 -5.24 -12.13 17.02
CA ASP A 537 -4.88 -12.93 18.21
C ASP A 537 -3.35 -13.00 18.44
N MET A 538 -2.57 -12.74 17.39
CA MET A 538 -1.11 -12.71 17.39
C MET A 538 -0.54 -11.28 17.44
N GLU A 539 -1.34 -10.28 17.83
CA GLU A 539 -0.97 -8.86 17.88
C GLU A 539 -0.55 -8.28 16.52
N GLY A 540 -1.07 -8.87 15.43
CA GLY A 540 -0.85 -8.46 14.06
C GLY A 540 -1.93 -7.51 13.52
N THR A 541 -2.01 -7.41 12.19
CA THR A 541 -2.95 -6.57 11.45
C THR A 541 -3.66 -7.37 10.35
N VAL A 542 -4.90 -6.98 10.05
CA VAL A 542 -5.73 -7.58 9.00
C VAL A 542 -5.28 -7.23 7.59
N SER A 543 -4.35 -6.26 7.43
CA SER A 543 -3.79 -5.88 6.15
C SER A 543 -2.35 -5.41 6.30
N GLY A 544 -1.41 -6.13 5.70
CA GLY A 544 0.00 -5.75 5.71
C GLY A 544 0.30 -4.63 4.72
N GLU A 545 -0.25 -4.74 3.50
CA GLU A 545 0.06 -3.82 2.39
C GLU A 545 -1.08 -3.53 1.42
N HIS A 546 -2.12 -4.37 1.35
CA HIS A 546 -3.19 -4.18 0.36
C HIS A 546 -4.21 -3.08 0.71
N ALA A 547 -4.02 -2.42 1.86
CA ALA A 547 -4.95 -1.45 2.44
C ALA A 547 -6.32 -2.11 2.79
N ILE A 548 -7.40 -1.34 2.93
CA ILE A 548 -8.69 -1.84 3.42
C ILE A 548 -9.76 -1.86 2.32
N GLY A 549 -9.86 -0.78 1.54
CA GLY A 549 -10.85 -0.64 0.47
C GLY A 549 -12.28 -0.97 0.92
N ILE A 550 -12.98 -1.77 0.12
CA ILE A 550 -14.28 -2.36 0.50
C ILE A 550 -14.12 -3.77 1.08
N GLY A 551 -13.03 -4.47 0.76
CA GLY A 551 -12.85 -5.89 1.05
C GLY A 551 -12.66 -6.20 2.52
N LYS A 552 -12.04 -5.30 3.28
CA LYS A 552 -11.63 -5.54 4.68
C LYS A 552 -12.28 -4.62 5.71
N LYS A 553 -13.34 -3.90 5.37
CA LYS A 553 -13.97 -2.92 6.29
C LYS A 553 -14.37 -3.54 7.64
N ASP A 554 -14.99 -4.71 7.59
CA ASP A 554 -15.42 -5.44 8.80
C ASP A 554 -14.20 -5.85 9.64
N CYS A 555 -13.13 -6.29 8.98
CA CYS A 555 -11.89 -6.69 9.64
C CYS A 555 -11.12 -5.49 10.23
N LEU A 556 -11.25 -4.31 9.63
CA LEU A 556 -10.72 -3.06 10.20
C LEU A 556 -11.43 -2.71 11.52
N VAL A 557 -12.76 -2.94 11.59
CA VAL A 557 -13.52 -2.80 12.84
C VAL A 557 -13.05 -3.82 13.88
N ASP A 558 -12.83 -5.08 13.47
CA ASP A 558 -12.30 -6.12 14.36
C ASP A 558 -10.91 -5.74 14.94
N GLU A 559 -10.04 -5.10 14.13
CA GLU A 559 -8.70 -4.68 14.57
C GLU A 559 -8.72 -3.47 15.52
N LEU A 560 -9.47 -2.42 15.16
CA LEU A 560 -9.34 -1.10 15.80
C LEU A 560 -10.46 -0.76 16.78
N GLY A 561 -11.59 -1.48 16.71
CA GLY A 561 -12.80 -1.20 17.46
C GLY A 561 -13.55 0.05 16.96
N GLU A 562 -14.85 0.12 17.27
CA GLU A 562 -15.74 1.20 16.82
C GLU A 562 -15.30 2.59 17.27
N GLU A 563 -14.61 2.71 18.39
CA GLU A 563 -14.22 3.98 18.98
C GLU A 563 -13.11 4.63 18.16
N THR A 564 -12.14 3.82 17.73
CA THR A 564 -11.06 4.26 16.83
C THR A 564 -11.63 4.59 15.46
N ILE A 565 -12.54 3.77 14.93
CA ILE A 565 -13.24 4.05 13.67
C ILE A 565 -14.08 5.32 13.79
N GLY A 566 -14.72 5.57 14.93
CA GLY A 566 -15.48 6.79 15.22
C GLY A 566 -14.63 8.05 15.14
N LEU A 567 -13.37 8.00 15.59
CA LEU A 567 -12.42 9.09 15.38
C LEU A 567 -12.10 9.27 13.90
N MET A 568 -11.87 8.18 13.14
CA MET A 568 -11.64 8.28 11.69
C MET A 568 -12.83 8.90 10.96
N ARG A 569 -14.06 8.50 11.31
CA ARG A 569 -15.31 9.10 10.80
C ARG A 569 -15.37 10.59 11.13
N THR A 570 -14.95 11.00 12.32
CA THR A 570 -14.90 12.41 12.73
C THR A 570 -13.93 13.22 11.85
N LEU A 571 -12.73 12.70 11.60
CA LEU A 571 -11.74 13.35 10.73
C LEU A 571 -12.25 13.47 9.29
N LYS A 572 -12.81 12.37 8.76
CA LYS A 572 -13.42 12.33 7.44
C LYS A 572 -14.54 13.35 7.30
N LYS A 573 -15.47 13.43 8.26
CA LYS A 573 -16.57 14.40 8.27
C LYS A 573 -16.06 15.85 8.32
N ALA A 574 -14.93 16.10 8.99
CA ALA A 574 -14.37 17.44 9.11
C ALA A 574 -13.81 17.98 7.78
N VAL A 575 -13.20 17.12 6.96
CA VAL A 575 -12.60 17.51 5.66
C VAL A 575 -13.51 17.25 4.46
N ASP A 576 -14.53 16.40 4.64
CA ASP A 576 -15.50 16.02 3.62
C ASP A 576 -16.89 15.85 4.24
N PRO A 577 -17.59 16.96 4.54
CA PRO A 577 -18.90 16.92 5.20
C PRO A 577 -20.00 16.33 4.30
N GLY A 578 -19.79 16.30 2.98
CA GLY A 578 -20.68 15.65 2.01
C GLY A 578 -20.37 14.17 1.79
N TRP A 579 -19.28 13.67 2.37
CA TRP A 579 -18.76 12.30 2.20
C TRP A 579 -18.61 11.90 0.74
N VAL A 580 -18.24 12.84 -0.13
CA VAL A 580 -18.13 12.61 -1.56
C VAL A 580 -16.78 12.00 -1.96
N MET A 581 -15.74 12.06 -1.12
CA MET A 581 -14.42 11.51 -1.41
C MET A 581 -14.36 10.00 -1.14
N ASN A 582 -14.29 9.20 -2.21
CA ASN A 582 -14.22 7.74 -2.21
C ASN A 582 -15.17 7.02 -1.22
N PRO A 583 -16.49 7.29 -1.26
CA PRO A 583 -17.42 6.79 -0.25
C PRO A 583 -17.60 5.27 -0.27
N GLY A 584 -18.05 4.75 0.86
CA GLY A 584 -18.21 3.31 1.13
C GLY A 584 -16.91 2.62 1.56
N LYS A 585 -15.85 3.41 1.83
CA LYS A 585 -14.50 3.00 2.21
C LYS A 585 -13.88 4.05 3.15
N VAL A 586 -12.94 3.69 4.01
CA VAL A 586 -12.60 2.31 4.46
C VAL A 586 -13.60 1.80 5.52
N PHE A 587 -14.62 2.60 5.81
CA PHE A 587 -15.75 2.33 6.68
C PHE A 587 -16.96 3.10 6.12
N ASP A 588 -18.16 2.73 6.58
CA ASP A 588 -19.41 3.36 6.17
C ASP A 588 -19.79 4.56 7.07
N TRP A 589 -20.70 5.41 6.57
CA TRP A 589 -21.02 6.73 7.13
C TRP A 589 -21.52 6.72 8.58
N ALA A 590 -22.43 5.82 8.95
CA ALA A 590 -22.75 5.48 10.33
C ALA A 590 -23.63 4.23 10.25
N ASP A 591 -23.03 3.09 10.57
CA ASP A 591 -23.63 1.78 10.80
C ASP A 591 -24.98 1.50 10.12
N GLU A 592 -24.96 0.95 8.91
CA GLU A 592 -26.14 0.37 8.26
C GLU A 592 -26.69 -0.87 9.01
N ARG A 593 -26.03 -1.31 10.10
CA ARG A 593 -26.36 -2.53 10.86
C ARG A 593 -27.05 -2.29 12.22
N ALA A 594 -27.59 -1.10 12.49
CA ALA A 594 -28.27 -0.76 13.75
C ALA A 594 -29.81 -0.69 13.67
#